data_AF-A0A2Z3US72-F1
#
_entry.id   AF-A0A2Z3US72-F1
#
_cell.length_a   1.000
_cell.length_b   1.000
_cell.length_c   1.000
_cell.angle_alpha   90.00
_cell.angle_beta   90.00
_cell.angle_gamma   90.00
#
_symmetry.space_group_name_H-M   'P 1'
#
loop_
_entity.id
_entity.type
_entity.pdbx_description
1 polymer ?
#
loop_
_entity_poly.entity_id
_entity_poly.type
_entity_poly.pdbx_seq_one_letter_code
_entity_poly.pdbx_strand_id
1 'polypeptide(L)'
;MPSSTQRPEPPYRQIVTEIRARILAGDLRPGDRVPSIREIARRWDVAVATATRAMAALRDDGLVETKVGAGTVVSTLTGRKKPVGVTTPPGPRRASAPRQALSRRQTLRTAIAIADAEGLDAVSMRRIAAEFGVGPMSLYRHVSSKDELVTQMTDEVFGEPELPVPGPDGWRARLELISRLQWELCRRHPWLPRAVSFTRPLLVPNMMAHTEWTLRALDGLGLPMTTRIREALTLHALVLTVALSMADEVEAEQETGVTLDRWWLTQRKRADELLRSGRFPLLATVTGEEVSDVDGLFEYSLARHLDGFAVLVEDHHLAEAEDHR
;
A
#
# COMPACT_ATOMS: atom_id res chain seq x y z
N MET A 1 -31.36 5.58 10.20
CA MET A 1 -30.40 6.33 9.37
C MET A 1 -29.89 7.52 10.17
N PRO A 2 -28.64 7.47 10.62
CA PRO A 2 -27.80 8.65 10.57
C PRO A 2 -26.49 8.38 9.83
N SER A 3 -26.23 9.31 8.90
CA SER A 3 -25.03 9.73 8.19
C SER A 3 -23.68 9.12 8.60
N SER A 4 -22.99 8.62 7.57
CA SER A 4 -21.55 8.37 7.51
C SER A 4 -20.74 9.52 8.12
N THR A 5 -20.16 9.29 9.30
CA THR A 5 -19.16 10.17 9.91
C THR A 5 -17.88 10.12 9.06
N GLN A 6 -17.73 11.10 8.15
CA GLN A 6 -16.43 11.45 7.57
C GLN A 6 -15.44 11.62 8.72
N ARG A 7 -14.44 10.73 8.82
CA ARG A 7 -13.30 10.98 9.70
C ARG A 7 -12.68 12.31 9.25
N PRO A 8 -12.44 13.27 10.16
CA PRO A 8 -11.77 14.50 9.80
C PRO A 8 -10.41 14.17 9.20
N GLU A 9 -10.11 14.80 8.06
CA GLU A 9 -8.86 14.60 7.34
C GLU A 9 -7.66 14.82 8.28
N PRO A 10 -6.61 13.98 8.25
CA PRO A 10 -5.46 14.13 9.14
C PRO A 10 -4.89 15.57 9.09
N PRO A 11 -4.53 16.19 10.23
CA PRO A 11 -4.19 17.61 10.26
C PRO A 11 -3.04 18.01 9.31
N TYR A 12 -2.03 17.15 9.11
CA TYR A 12 -0.97 17.43 8.13
C TYR A 12 -1.50 17.49 6.69
N ARG A 13 -2.51 16.70 6.32
CA ARG A 13 -3.10 16.74 4.98
C ARG A 13 -3.90 18.01 4.75
N GLN A 14 -4.65 18.49 5.75
CA GLN A 14 -5.33 19.78 5.67
C GLN A 14 -4.32 20.92 5.39
N ILE A 15 -3.18 20.89 6.09
CA ILE A 15 -2.09 21.86 5.89
C ILE A 15 -1.49 21.75 4.48
N VAL A 16 -1.21 20.53 4.01
CA VAL A 16 -0.70 20.29 2.65
C VAL A 16 -1.68 20.78 1.59
N THR A 17 -2.98 20.44 1.73
CA THR A 17 -4.05 20.83 0.81
C THR A 17 -4.21 22.35 0.74
N GLU A 18 -4.22 23.04 1.88
CA GLU A 18 -4.30 24.50 1.96
C GLU A 18 -3.08 25.18 1.28
N ILE A 19 -1.86 24.76 1.64
CA ILE A 19 -0.64 25.34 1.06
C ILE A 19 -0.58 25.07 -0.44
N ARG A 20 -0.97 23.86 -0.87
CA ARG A 20 -1.06 23.52 -2.30
C ARG A 20 -2.08 24.37 -3.03
N ALA A 21 -3.27 24.57 -2.45
CA ALA A 21 -4.32 25.41 -3.04
C ALA A 21 -3.81 26.84 -3.27
N ARG A 22 -3.04 27.40 -2.33
CA ARG A 22 -2.41 28.72 -2.47
C ARG A 22 -1.33 28.77 -3.54
N ILE A 23 -0.53 27.72 -3.68
CA ILE A 23 0.46 27.61 -4.77
C ILE A 23 -0.26 27.52 -6.13
N LEU A 24 -1.32 26.70 -6.22
CA LEU A 24 -2.13 26.50 -7.42
C LEU A 24 -2.89 27.77 -7.84
N ALA A 25 -3.45 28.49 -6.88
CA ALA A 25 -4.14 29.76 -7.09
C ALA A 25 -3.19 30.90 -7.48
N GLY A 26 -1.88 30.73 -7.27
CA GLY A 26 -0.86 31.75 -7.55
C GLY A 26 -0.63 32.75 -6.41
N ASP A 27 -1.22 32.50 -5.23
CA ASP A 27 -1.01 33.28 -4.00
C ASP A 27 0.39 33.05 -3.40
N LEU A 28 1.00 31.91 -3.72
CA LEU A 28 2.39 31.58 -3.44
C LEU A 28 3.10 31.28 -4.75
N ARG A 29 3.99 32.18 -5.17
CA ARG A 29 4.68 32.12 -6.45
C ARG A 29 5.98 31.32 -6.36
N PRO A 30 6.51 30.83 -7.50
CA PRO A 30 7.79 30.13 -7.52
C PRO A 30 8.90 31.01 -6.92
N GLY A 31 9.61 30.49 -5.93
CA GLY A 31 10.63 31.21 -5.17
C GLY A 31 10.12 31.93 -3.92
N ASP A 32 8.81 32.03 -3.70
CA ASP A 32 8.25 32.60 -2.47
C ASP A 32 8.52 31.67 -1.29
N ARG A 33 8.73 32.25 -0.11
CA ARG A 33 8.91 31.47 1.13
C ARG A 33 7.60 30.84 1.55
N VAL A 34 7.63 29.54 1.80
CA VAL A 34 6.53 28.86 2.50
C VAL A 34 6.73 28.96 4.01
N PRO A 35 5.65 28.87 4.81
CA PRO A 35 5.75 28.89 6.26
C PRO A 35 6.72 27.82 6.77
N SER A 36 7.56 28.17 7.74
CA SER A 36 8.46 27.23 8.41
C SER A 36 7.69 26.20 9.24
N ILE A 37 8.35 25.08 9.60
CA ILE A 37 7.75 24.04 10.45
C ILE A 37 7.16 24.62 11.75
N ARG A 38 7.85 25.57 12.39
CA ARG A 38 7.37 26.23 13.61
C ARG A 38 6.15 27.12 13.34
N GLU A 39 6.11 27.82 12.22
CA GLU A 39 4.96 28.64 11.83
C GLU A 39 3.75 27.78 11.48
N ILE A 40 3.97 26.64 10.83
CA ILE A 40 2.92 25.66 10.54
C ILE A 40 2.36 25.08 11.82
N ALA A 41 3.21 24.62 12.74
CA ALA A 41 2.77 24.09 14.03
C ALA A 41 1.90 25.09 14.80
N ARG A 42 2.33 26.37 14.84
CA ARG A 42 1.60 27.44 15.53
C ARG A 42 0.31 27.84 14.83
N ARG A 43 0.32 27.97 13.50
CA ARG A 43 -0.84 28.50 12.74
C ARG A 43 -1.99 27.49 12.65
N TRP A 44 -1.69 26.20 12.63
CA TRP A 44 -2.71 25.14 12.57
C TRP A 44 -2.93 24.41 13.90
N ASP A 45 -2.29 24.88 14.98
CA ASP A 45 -2.34 24.28 16.33
C ASP A 45 -2.07 22.76 16.31
N VAL A 46 -0.98 22.37 15.64
CA VAL A 46 -0.56 20.97 15.50
C VAL A 46 0.80 20.71 16.13
N ALA A 47 1.05 19.45 16.51
CA ALA A 47 2.36 19.01 16.95
C ALA A 47 3.44 19.27 15.88
N VAL A 48 4.67 19.58 16.30
CA VAL A 48 5.82 19.82 15.41
C VAL A 48 6.09 18.63 14.47
N ALA A 49 5.86 17.39 14.94
CA ALA A 49 5.96 16.20 14.10
C ALA A 49 4.96 16.21 12.93
N THR A 50 3.73 16.68 13.16
CA THR A 50 2.69 16.85 12.13
C THR A 50 3.06 17.92 11.12
N ALA A 51 3.60 19.06 11.58
CA ALA A 51 4.10 20.13 10.71
C ALA A 51 5.32 19.68 9.88
N THR A 52 6.21 18.89 10.48
CA THR A 52 7.37 18.29 9.80
C THR A 52 6.90 17.31 8.71
N ARG A 53 5.91 16.47 9.02
CA ARG A 53 5.28 15.57 8.06
C ARG A 53 4.60 16.31 6.90
N ALA A 54 3.92 17.43 7.18
CA ALA A 54 3.34 18.29 6.14
C ALA A 54 4.42 18.86 5.21
N MET A 55 5.54 19.35 5.77
CA MET A 55 6.65 19.89 4.98
C MET A 55 7.41 18.84 4.18
N ALA A 56 7.60 17.64 4.75
CA ALA A 56 8.16 16.50 4.03
C ALA A 56 7.26 16.11 2.86
N ALA A 57 5.95 15.96 3.10
CA ALA A 57 4.98 15.67 2.05
C ALA A 57 5.00 16.73 0.93
N LEU A 58 5.02 18.03 1.25
CA LEU A 58 5.13 19.10 0.25
C LEU A 58 6.43 19.03 -0.57
N ARG A 59 7.53 18.57 0.04
CA ARG A 59 8.83 18.42 -0.63
C ARG A 59 8.86 17.19 -1.53
N ASP A 60 8.36 16.06 -1.05
CA ASP A 60 8.22 14.82 -1.84
C ASP A 60 7.28 15.04 -3.03
N ASP A 61 6.25 15.87 -2.83
CA ASP A 61 5.32 16.36 -3.85
C ASP A 61 5.96 17.34 -4.86
N GLY A 62 7.20 17.78 -4.62
CA GLY A 62 7.95 18.73 -5.46
C GLY A 62 7.39 20.16 -5.45
N LEU A 63 6.48 20.48 -4.52
CA LEU A 63 5.86 21.81 -4.41
C LEU A 63 6.80 22.82 -3.76
N VAL A 64 7.71 22.34 -2.92
CA VAL A 64 8.66 23.18 -2.19
C VAL A 64 10.07 22.59 -2.21
N GLU A 65 11.08 23.45 -2.19
CA GLU A 65 12.50 23.10 -2.15
C GLU A 65 13.22 23.88 -1.05
N THR A 66 14.24 23.27 -0.44
CA THR A 66 15.06 23.96 0.56
C THR A 66 16.23 24.63 -0.13
N LYS A 67 16.31 25.97 0.00
CA LYS A 67 17.38 26.77 -0.58
C LYS A 67 18.28 27.29 0.53
N VAL A 68 19.59 27.03 0.41
CA VAL A 68 20.61 27.44 1.39
C VAL A 68 20.50 28.95 1.64
N GLY A 69 20.32 29.36 2.90
CA GLY A 69 20.18 30.75 3.33
C GLY A 69 18.79 31.39 3.15
N ALA A 70 17.85 30.75 2.42
CA ALA A 70 16.52 31.30 2.15
C ALA A 70 15.36 30.55 2.81
N GLY A 71 15.61 29.39 3.42
CA GLY A 71 14.59 28.54 4.02
C GLY A 71 13.94 27.63 2.97
N THR A 72 12.71 27.20 3.23
CA THR A 72 11.94 26.41 2.25
C THR A 72 11.12 27.36 1.38
N VAL A 73 11.23 27.23 0.06
CA VAL A 73 10.59 28.08 -0.94
C VAL A 73 9.76 27.24 -1.90
N VAL A 74 8.76 27.84 -2.55
CA VAL A 74 7.99 27.18 -3.62
C VAL A 74 8.93 26.85 -4.79
N SER A 75 8.92 25.62 -5.29
CA SER A 75 9.89 25.18 -6.29
C SER A 75 9.73 25.90 -7.63
N THR A 76 10.85 26.30 -8.24
CA THR A 76 10.91 27.09 -9.49
C THR A 76 10.50 26.34 -10.76
N LEU A 77 10.23 25.04 -10.69
CA LEU A 77 9.64 24.27 -11.79
C LEU A 77 8.15 24.58 -12.01
N THR A 78 7.55 25.41 -11.14
CA THR A 78 6.22 25.97 -11.35
C THR A 78 6.27 27.13 -12.36
N GLY A 79 5.98 26.84 -13.62
CA GLY A 79 5.50 27.83 -14.59
C GLY A 79 6.55 28.71 -15.29
N ARG A 80 6.84 28.37 -16.54
CA ARG A 80 7.17 29.38 -17.58
C ARG A 80 6.11 29.36 -18.67
N LYS A 81 5.07 30.18 -18.48
CA LYS A 81 4.22 30.67 -19.57
C LYS A 81 4.85 31.98 -20.05
N LYS A 82 5.53 31.98 -21.20
CA LYS A 82 5.99 33.21 -21.87
C LYS A 82 4.81 33.81 -22.65
N PRO A 83 4.58 35.15 -22.61
CA PRO A 83 3.60 35.79 -23.46
C PRO A 83 4.19 35.88 -24.88
N VAL A 84 3.46 35.43 -25.89
CA VAL A 84 3.85 35.60 -27.29
C VAL A 84 2.90 36.60 -27.92
N GLY A 85 3.48 37.72 -28.33
CA GLY A 85 2.85 38.77 -29.10
C GLY A 85 2.45 38.31 -30.51
N VAL A 86 1.55 39.09 -31.08
CA VAL A 86 0.87 38.93 -32.36
C VAL A 86 1.85 39.00 -33.55
N THR A 87 1.84 38.01 -34.45
CA THR A 87 1.52 38.14 -35.91
C THR A 87 2.00 36.94 -36.77
N THR A 88 1.13 36.56 -37.71
CA THR A 88 1.32 35.84 -38.99
C THR A 88 1.18 34.29 -38.99
N PRO A 89 0.30 33.71 -39.85
CA PRO A 89 -0.08 32.29 -39.81
C PRO A 89 0.73 31.40 -40.76
N PRO A 90 1.01 30.12 -40.41
CA PRO A 90 1.37 29.10 -41.38
C PRO A 90 0.35 27.95 -41.43
N GLY A 91 -0.15 27.68 -42.64
CA GLY A 91 -0.43 26.37 -43.27
C GLY A 91 -1.26 25.28 -42.56
N PRO A 92 -2.11 24.52 -43.30
CA PRO A 92 -3.00 23.53 -42.71
C PRO A 92 -2.20 22.36 -42.10
N ARG A 93 -2.30 22.22 -40.78
CA ARG A 93 -1.68 21.13 -40.02
C ARG A 93 -2.32 19.78 -40.38
N ARG A 94 -1.48 18.82 -40.79
CA ARG A 94 -1.79 17.39 -40.68
C ARG A 94 -2.17 17.07 -39.23
N ALA A 95 -3.31 16.39 -39.05
CA ALA A 95 -3.81 15.95 -37.76
C ALA A 95 -2.78 15.05 -37.05
N SER A 96 -2.08 15.59 -36.06
CA SER A 96 -1.33 14.79 -35.10
C SER A 96 -2.32 14.10 -34.16
N ALA A 97 -2.14 12.80 -33.95
CA ALA A 97 -2.88 11.95 -33.02
C ALA A 97 -3.18 12.63 -31.66
N PRO A 98 -4.30 12.30 -31.00
CA PRO A 98 -4.72 12.97 -29.78
C PRO A 98 -3.67 12.80 -28.69
N ARG A 99 -3.21 13.91 -28.11
CA ARG A 99 -2.46 13.88 -26.85
C ARG A 99 -3.34 13.16 -25.83
N GLN A 100 -2.96 11.94 -25.45
CA GLN A 100 -3.71 11.15 -24.46
C GLN A 100 -3.90 12.01 -23.21
N ALA A 101 -5.15 12.33 -22.90
CA ALA A 101 -5.47 12.86 -21.60
C ALA A 101 -5.11 11.79 -20.57
N LEU A 102 -4.21 12.12 -19.63
CA LEU A 102 -3.89 11.26 -18.49
C LEU A 102 -5.18 10.84 -17.81
N SER A 103 -5.54 9.56 -17.90
CA SER A 103 -6.66 9.02 -17.15
C SER A 103 -6.20 8.58 -15.76
N ARG A 104 -7.06 8.73 -14.75
CA ARG A 104 -6.80 8.24 -13.38
C ARG A 104 -6.32 6.78 -13.38
N ARG A 105 -6.91 5.94 -14.23
CA ARG A 105 -6.54 4.53 -14.40
C ARG A 105 -5.11 4.36 -14.93
N GLN A 106 -4.67 5.17 -15.89
CA GLN A 106 -3.28 5.12 -16.37
C GLN A 106 -2.29 5.55 -15.28
N THR A 107 -2.62 6.61 -14.53
CA THR A 107 -1.81 7.05 -13.39
C THR A 107 -1.65 5.93 -12.36
N LEU A 108 -2.74 5.27 -11.96
CA LEU A 108 -2.70 4.17 -10.99
C LEU A 108 -1.86 2.99 -11.49
N ARG A 109 -2.08 2.53 -12.72
CA ARG A 109 -1.27 1.43 -13.29
C ARG A 109 0.22 1.75 -13.34
N THR A 110 0.56 2.99 -13.66
CA THR A 110 1.97 3.41 -13.72
C THR A 110 2.57 3.46 -12.31
N ALA A 111 1.82 3.94 -11.33
CA ALA A 111 2.24 3.93 -9.94
C ALA A 111 2.41 2.50 -9.39
N ILE A 112 1.49 1.59 -9.73
CA ILE A 112 1.57 0.16 -9.38
C ILE A 112 2.82 -0.46 -10.01
N ALA A 113 3.06 -0.24 -11.31
CA ALA A 113 4.24 -0.77 -12.00
C ALA A 113 5.57 -0.26 -11.41
N ILE A 114 5.62 1.03 -11.00
CA ILE A 114 6.79 1.57 -10.28
C ILE A 114 6.94 0.88 -8.92
N ALA A 115 5.85 0.70 -8.18
CA ALA A 115 5.87 0.10 -6.86
C ALA A 115 6.27 -1.39 -6.90
N ASP A 116 5.83 -2.13 -7.93
CA ASP A 116 6.17 -3.53 -8.14
C ASP A 116 7.67 -3.71 -8.45
N ALA A 117 8.27 -2.77 -9.18
CA ALA A 117 9.67 -2.86 -9.62
C ALA A 117 10.67 -2.23 -8.63
N GLU A 118 10.32 -1.08 -8.04
CA GLU A 118 11.23 -0.22 -7.26
C GLU A 118 10.76 -0.02 -5.81
N GLY A 119 9.66 -0.65 -5.41
CA GLY A 119 9.08 -0.51 -4.07
C GLY A 119 8.26 0.78 -3.87
N LEU A 120 7.57 0.84 -2.75
CA LEU A 120 6.62 1.92 -2.43
C LEU A 120 7.27 3.29 -2.24
N ASP A 121 8.54 3.32 -1.88
CA ASP A 121 9.28 4.56 -1.64
C ASP A 121 9.63 5.30 -2.94
N ALA A 122 9.85 4.56 -4.04
CA ALA A 122 10.07 5.13 -5.36
C ALA A 122 8.83 5.81 -5.95
N VAL A 123 7.63 5.46 -5.47
CA VAL A 123 6.37 6.05 -5.91
C VAL A 123 6.29 7.50 -5.46
N SER A 124 6.42 8.42 -6.42
CA SER A 124 6.26 9.86 -6.22
C SER A 124 5.56 10.49 -7.42
N MET A 125 4.88 11.62 -7.20
CA MET A 125 4.24 12.37 -8.29
C MET A 125 5.24 12.77 -9.37
N ARG A 126 6.49 13.08 -8.98
CA ARG A 126 7.56 13.40 -9.91
C ARG A 126 7.98 12.21 -10.77
N ARG A 127 8.17 11.03 -10.15
CA ARG A 127 8.53 9.80 -10.87
C ARG A 127 7.44 9.43 -11.88
N ILE A 128 6.18 9.46 -11.45
CA ILE A 128 5.03 9.17 -12.31
C ILE A 128 4.93 10.19 -13.46
N ALA A 129 5.09 11.48 -13.18
CA ALA A 129 5.00 12.52 -14.20
C ALA A 129 6.12 12.43 -15.24
N ALA A 130 7.32 12.04 -14.80
CA ALA A 130 8.46 11.80 -15.68
C ALA A 130 8.16 10.67 -16.67
N GLU A 131 7.50 9.59 -16.22
CA GLU A 131 7.12 8.45 -17.08
C GLU A 131 6.15 8.88 -18.20
N PHE A 132 5.28 9.84 -17.92
CA PHE A 132 4.36 10.40 -18.90
C PHE A 132 4.91 11.58 -19.70
N GLY A 133 6.14 12.04 -19.42
CA GLY A 133 6.72 13.23 -20.05
C GLY A 133 5.95 14.52 -19.78
N VAL A 134 5.23 14.59 -18.65
CA VAL A 134 4.40 15.74 -18.26
C VAL A 134 4.94 16.42 -17.00
N GLY A 135 4.49 17.64 -16.75
CA GLY A 135 4.77 18.31 -15.47
C GLY A 135 4.00 17.65 -14.31
N PRO A 136 4.59 17.52 -13.09
CA PRO A 136 3.94 16.94 -11.91
C PRO A 136 2.57 17.54 -11.59
N MET A 137 2.37 18.84 -11.89
CA MET A 137 1.11 19.53 -11.69
C MET A 137 -0.09 18.95 -12.47
N SER A 138 0.16 18.22 -13.55
CA SER A 138 -0.91 17.57 -14.31
C SER A 138 -1.54 16.37 -13.58
N LEU A 139 -0.80 15.74 -12.66
CA LEU A 139 -1.24 14.56 -11.91
C LEU A 139 -2.12 14.92 -10.70
N TYR A 140 -1.94 16.09 -10.09
CA TYR A 140 -2.72 16.52 -8.92
C TYR A 140 -4.23 16.69 -9.20
N ARG A 141 -4.64 16.78 -10.47
CA ARG A 141 -6.07 16.73 -10.83
C ARG A 141 -6.70 15.36 -10.60
N HIS A 142 -5.89 14.31 -10.50
CA HIS A 142 -6.34 12.94 -10.39
C HIS A 142 -6.06 12.34 -9.02
N VAL A 143 -4.97 12.77 -8.36
CA VAL A 143 -4.57 12.25 -7.04
C VAL A 143 -3.99 13.37 -6.18
N SER A 144 -4.52 13.55 -4.98
CA SER A 144 -4.19 14.69 -4.11
C SER A 144 -3.06 14.40 -3.11
N SER A 145 -2.55 13.18 -2.95
CA SER A 145 -1.35 12.93 -2.13
C SER A 145 -0.74 11.57 -2.40
N LYS A 146 0.51 11.35 -1.96
CA LYS A 146 1.13 10.00 -1.97
C LYS A 146 0.27 8.99 -1.21
N ASP A 147 -0.26 9.33 -0.03
CA ASP A 147 -1.07 8.38 0.73
C ASP A 147 -2.42 8.06 0.07
N GLU A 148 -3.06 9.05 -0.56
CA GLU A 148 -4.28 8.81 -1.33
C GLU A 148 -3.96 7.94 -2.57
N LEU A 149 -2.83 8.20 -3.23
CA LEU A 149 -2.33 7.36 -4.32
C LEU A 149 -2.19 5.92 -3.87
N VAL A 150 -1.48 5.67 -2.76
CA VAL A 150 -1.29 4.33 -2.20
C VAL A 150 -2.63 3.68 -1.84
N THR A 151 -3.56 4.44 -1.25
CA THR A 151 -4.91 3.93 -0.92
C THR A 151 -5.65 3.48 -2.19
N GLN A 152 -5.58 4.25 -3.27
CA GLN A 152 -6.20 3.91 -4.54
C GLN A 152 -5.48 2.77 -5.27
N MET A 153 -4.14 2.69 -5.17
CA MET A 153 -3.36 1.57 -5.70
C MET A 153 -3.75 0.28 -4.99
N THR A 154 -3.85 0.29 -3.66
CA THR A 154 -4.29 -0.86 -2.87
C THR A 154 -5.69 -1.31 -3.31
N ASP A 155 -6.65 -0.39 -3.42
CA ASP A 155 -8.00 -0.73 -3.88
C ASP A 155 -8.00 -1.33 -5.30
N GLU A 156 -7.23 -0.77 -6.23
CA GLU A 156 -7.12 -1.30 -7.60
C GLU A 156 -6.56 -2.73 -7.61
N VAL A 157 -5.51 -3.01 -6.83
CA VAL A 157 -4.89 -4.34 -6.71
C VAL A 157 -5.86 -5.37 -6.12
N PHE A 158 -6.61 -5.01 -5.08
CA PHE A 158 -7.66 -5.88 -4.54
C PHE A 158 -8.81 -6.13 -5.54
N GLY A 159 -8.94 -5.31 -6.58
CA GLY A 159 -9.92 -5.48 -7.66
C GLY A 159 -9.45 -6.37 -8.81
N GLU A 160 -8.19 -6.80 -8.84
CA GLU A 160 -7.66 -7.67 -9.90
C GLU A 160 -8.27 -9.09 -9.93
N PRO A 161 -8.40 -9.81 -8.79
CA PRO A 161 -8.92 -11.16 -8.80
C PRO A 161 -10.45 -11.13 -8.82
N GLU A 162 -11.04 -11.98 -9.66
CA GLU A 162 -12.48 -12.23 -9.62
C GLU A 162 -12.83 -13.06 -8.38
N LEU A 163 -13.77 -12.57 -7.57
CA LEU A 163 -14.30 -13.30 -6.42
C LEU A 163 -15.51 -14.13 -6.88
N PRO A 164 -15.43 -15.47 -6.92
CA PRO A 164 -16.49 -16.29 -7.49
C PRO A 164 -17.78 -16.25 -6.66
N VAL A 165 -18.92 -16.20 -7.36
CA VAL A 165 -20.27 -16.22 -6.77
C VAL A 165 -21.16 -17.19 -7.57
N PRO A 166 -21.56 -18.35 -7.00
CA PRO A 166 -21.14 -18.87 -5.70
C PRO A 166 -19.67 -19.29 -5.71
N GLY A 167 -19.03 -19.22 -4.55
CA GLY A 167 -17.70 -19.83 -4.33
C GLY A 167 -17.78 -21.36 -4.25
N PRO A 168 -16.64 -22.03 -4.00
CA PRO A 168 -16.62 -23.48 -3.79
C PRO A 168 -17.49 -23.93 -2.61
N ASP A 169 -17.79 -25.22 -2.56
CA ASP A 169 -18.61 -25.80 -1.51
C ASP A 169 -17.86 -25.88 -0.17
N GLY A 170 -18.56 -25.54 0.91
CA GLY A 170 -18.05 -25.56 2.26
C GLY A 170 -17.27 -24.30 2.66
N TRP A 171 -17.34 -23.95 3.94
CA TRP A 171 -16.63 -22.80 4.50
C TRP A 171 -15.12 -22.91 4.30
N ARG A 172 -14.56 -24.11 4.47
CA ARG A 172 -13.11 -24.33 4.41
C ARG A 172 -12.53 -24.03 3.03
N ALA A 173 -13.13 -24.60 1.98
CA ALA A 173 -12.67 -24.38 0.61
C ALA A 173 -12.76 -22.89 0.20
N ARG A 174 -13.76 -22.17 0.73
CA ARG A 174 -13.88 -20.72 0.51
C ARG A 174 -12.77 -19.96 1.20
N LEU A 175 -12.52 -20.22 2.49
CA LEU A 175 -11.44 -19.55 3.23
C LEU A 175 -10.07 -19.84 2.61
N GLU A 176 -9.82 -21.07 2.17
CA GLU A 176 -8.62 -21.41 1.43
C GLU A 176 -8.49 -20.61 0.13
N LEU A 177 -9.55 -20.51 -0.66
CA LEU A 177 -9.55 -19.75 -1.91
C LEU A 177 -9.22 -18.28 -1.68
N ILE A 178 -9.90 -17.60 -0.76
CA ILE A 178 -9.67 -16.17 -0.54
C ILE A 178 -8.28 -15.90 0.03
N SER A 179 -7.76 -16.75 0.93
CA SER A 179 -6.40 -16.64 1.43
C SER A 179 -5.37 -16.82 0.31
N ARG A 180 -5.56 -17.78 -0.60
CA ARG A 180 -4.68 -17.98 -1.76
C ARG A 180 -4.74 -16.82 -2.77
N LEU A 181 -5.93 -16.24 -2.99
CA LEU A 181 -6.07 -15.05 -3.84
C LEU A 181 -5.32 -13.85 -3.23
N GLN A 182 -5.44 -13.64 -1.93
CA GLN A 182 -4.71 -12.57 -1.23
C GLN A 182 -3.20 -12.82 -1.20
N TRP A 183 -2.78 -14.07 -1.03
CA TRP A 183 -1.38 -14.49 -1.13
C TRP A 183 -0.80 -14.13 -2.51
N GLU A 184 -1.49 -14.53 -3.58
CA GLU A 184 -1.05 -14.24 -4.94
C GLU A 184 -1.02 -12.73 -5.26
N LEU A 185 -1.93 -11.94 -4.69
CA LEU A 185 -1.83 -10.47 -4.76
C LEU A 185 -0.55 -9.95 -4.11
N CYS A 186 -0.20 -10.45 -2.92
CA CYS A 186 1.02 -10.03 -2.24
C CYS A 186 2.28 -10.46 -3.00
N ARG A 187 2.27 -11.64 -3.65
CA ARG A 187 3.37 -12.11 -4.49
C ARG A 187 3.56 -11.22 -5.73
N ARG A 188 2.46 -10.83 -6.37
CA ARG A 188 2.50 -9.95 -7.55
C ARG A 188 2.88 -8.51 -7.19
N HIS A 189 2.50 -8.06 -6.00
CA HIS A 189 2.72 -6.70 -5.52
C HIS A 189 3.43 -6.69 -4.15
N PRO A 190 4.76 -6.87 -4.11
CA PRO A 190 5.53 -6.97 -2.85
C PRO A 190 5.41 -5.76 -1.92
N TRP A 191 4.97 -4.60 -2.43
CA TRP A 191 4.70 -3.41 -1.62
C TRP A 191 3.36 -3.46 -0.86
N LEU A 192 2.43 -4.33 -1.27
CA LEU A 192 1.06 -4.39 -0.73
C LEU A 192 1.01 -4.67 0.78
N PRO A 193 1.80 -5.61 1.35
CA PRO A 193 1.73 -5.90 2.79
C PRO A 193 2.06 -4.70 3.68
N ARG A 194 2.91 -3.79 3.20
CA ARG A 194 3.27 -2.56 3.92
C ARG A 194 2.22 -1.45 3.80
N ALA A 195 1.32 -1.54 2.81
CA ALA A 195 0.25 -0.59 2.60
C ALA A 195 -1.02 -0.89 3.44
N VAL A 196 -1.16 -2.12 3.94
CA VAL A 196 -2.35 -2.54 4.71
C VAL A 196 -2.13 -2.36 6.22
N SER A 197 -3.11 -1.77 6.90
CA SER A 197 -3.07 -1.55 8.35
C SER A 197 -4.34 -2.04 9.03
N PHE A 198 -4.18 -2.95 10.01
CA PHE A 198 -5.31 -3.40 10.84
C PHE A 198 -5.75 -2.38 11.89
N THR A 199 -4.84 -1.52 12.35
CA THR A 199 -5.17 -0.47 13.32
C THR A 199 -5.76 0.78 12.66
N ARG A 200 -5.55 0.93 11.35
CA ARG A 200 -6.11 2.01 10.52
C ARG A 200 -6.61 1.44 9.19
N PRO A 201 -7.71 0.67 9.21
CA PRO A 201 -8.19 -0.01 8.02
C PRO A 201 -8.55 1.01 6.93
N LEU A 202 -8.13 0.70 5.71
CA LEU A 202 -8.63 1.38 4.52
C LEU A 202 -10.08 0.94 4.31
N LEU A 203 -10.98 1.87 3.99
CA LEU A 203 -12.37 1.54 3.69
C LEU A 203 -12.60 1.83 2.22
N VAL A 204 -12.13 0.91 1.38
CA VAL A 204 -12.12 1.02 -0.08
C VAL A 204 -12.89 -0.13 -0.72
N PRO A 205 -13.65 0.10 -1.81
CA PRO A 205 -14.65 -0.84 -2.32
C PRO A 205 -14.16 -2.29 -2.54
N ASN A 206 -13.03 -2.49 -3.21
CA ASN A 206 -12.58 -3.84 -3.56
C ASN A 206 -12.06 -4.57 -2.32
N MET A 207 -11.33 -3.88 -1.44
CA MET A 207 -10.88 -4.49 -0.19
C MET A 207 -12.05 -4.85 0.75
N MET A 208 -13.11 -4.02 0.76
CA MET A 208 -14.34 -4.34 1.47
C MET A 208 -15.08 -5.53 0.85
N ALA A 209 -15.02 -5.70 -0.48
CA ALA A 209 -15.60 -6.87 -1.15
C ALA A 209 -14.91 -8.18 -0.75
N HIS A 210 -13.57 -8.18 -0.60
CA HIS A 210 -12.83 -9.33 -0.06
C HIS A 210 -13.28 -9.67 1.37
N THR A 211 -13.41 -8.64 2.22
CA THR A 211 -13.86 -8.82 3.61
C THR A 211 -15.27 -9.41 3.67
N GLU A 212 -16.20 -8.85 2.90
CA GLU A 212 -17.58 -9.33 2.80
C GLU A 212 -17.65 -10.78 2.28
N TRP A 213 -16.83 -11.11 1.27
CA TRP A 213 -16.77 -12.47 0.72
C TRP A 213 -16.30 -13.48 1.78
N THR A 214 -15.27 -13.13 2.57
CA THR A 214 -14.82 -13.95 3.72
C THR A 214 -15.91 -14.09 4.78
N LEU A 215 -16.63 -13.02 5.12
CA LEU A 215 -17.72 -13.09 6.10
C LEU A 215 -18.88 -13.98 5.63
N ARG A 216 -19.17 -14.01 4.32
CA ARG A 216 -20.14 -14.95 3.73
C ARG A 216 -19.66 -16.40 3.74
N ALA A 217 -18.36 -16.64 3.64
CA ALA A 217 -17.80 -17.98 3.80
C ALA A 217 -18.03 -18.53 5.22
N LEU A 218 -18.09 -17.64 6.21
CA LEU A 218 -18.32 -17.94 7.63
C LEU A 218 -19.80 -17.90 8.04
N ASP A 219 -20.69 -17.49 7.13
CA ASP A 219 -22.12 -17.39 7.41
C ASP A 219 -22.77 -18.78 7.49
N GLY A 220 -23.77 -18.92 8.36
CA GLY A 220 -24.45 -20.20 8.60
C GLY A 220 -23.69 -21.18 9.52
N LEU A 221 -22.54 -20.79 10.09
CA LEU A 221 -21.77 -21.64 11.02
C LEU A 221 -22.18 -21.49 12.50
N GLY A 222 -23.27 -20.79 12.83
CA GLY A 222 -23.67 -20.52 14.23
C GLY A 222 -22.78 -19.47 14.95
N LEU A 223 -21.69 -19.03 14.33
CA LEU A 223 -20.74 -18.12 14.96
C LEU A 223 -21.30 -16.69 15.09
N PRO A 224 -21.05 -15.98 16.21
CA PRO A 224 -21.39 -14.56 16.33
C PRO A 224 -20.50 -13.71 15.40
N MET A 225 -21.01 -12.56 14.96
CA MET A 225 -20.30 -11.66 14.04
C MET A 225 -18.93 -11.23 14.56
N THR A 226 -18.76 -11.08 15.88
CA THR A 226 -17.48 -10.77 16.51
C THR A 226 -16.41 -11.83 16.25
N THR A 227 -16.79 -13.11 16.30
CA THR A 227 -15.92 -14.24 15.96
C THR A 227 -15.63 -14.26 14.46
N ARG A 228 -16.64 -14.03 13.60
CA ARG A 228 -16.44 -14.00 12.15
C ARG A 228 -15.45 -12.91 11.71
N ILE A 229 -15.59 -11.70 12.27
CA ILE A 229 -14.66 -10.60 11.99
C ILE A 229 -13.26 -10.93 12.50
N ARG A 230 -13.13 -11.49 13.71
CA ARG A 230 -11.81 -11.88 14.25
C ARG A 230 -11.14 -12.90 13.34
N GLU A 231 -11.89 -13.89 12.88
CA GLU A 231 -11.38 -14.93 11.97
C GLU A 231 -10.95 -14.33 10.62
N ALA A 232 -11.78 -13.48 10.01
CA ALA A 232 -11.45 -12.81 8.76
C ALA A 232 -10.18 -11.95 8.88
N LEU A 233 -10.01 -11.22 9.99
CA LEU A 233 -8.82 -10.42 10.25
C LEU A 233 -7.59 -11.28 10.54
N THR A 234 -7.74 -12.40 11.28
CA THR A 234 -6.63 -13.31 11.56
C THR A 234 -6.12 -13.98 10.30
N LEU A 235 -6.99 -14.47 9.42
CA LEU A 235 -6.60 -15.04 8.13
C LEU A 235 -5.86 -14.01 7.26
N HIS A 236 -6.37 -12.78 7.20
CA HIS A 236 -5.69 -11.72 6.45
C HIS A 236 -4.33 -11.38 7.07
N ALA A 237 -4.25 -11.32 8.41
CA ALA A 237 -3.00 -11.06 9.11
C ALA A 237 -1.95 -12.15 8.87
N LEU A 238 -2.36 -13.42 8.85
CA LEU A 238 -1.51 -14.56 8.51
C LEU A 238 -0.90 -14.39 7.11
N VAL A 239 -1.73 -14.10 6.10
CA VAL A 239 -1.28 -13.84 4.72
C VAL A 239 -0.26 -12.70 4.71
N LEU A 240 -0.59 -11.57 5.33
CA LEU A 240 0.27 -10.39 5.34
C LEU A 240 1.60 -10.62 6.08
N THR A 241 1.58 -11.35 7.20
CA THR A 241 2.80 -11.65 7.96
C THR A 241 3.77 -12.50 7.16
N VAL A 242 3.29 -13.55 6.49
CA VAL A 242 4.14 -14.38 5.63
C VAL A 242 4.62 -13.56 4.42
N ALA A 243 3.75 -12.72 3.85
CA ALA A 243 4.10 -11.90 2.69
C ALA A 243 5.10 -10.77 3.00
N LEU A 244 5.12 -10.25 4.24
CA LEU A 244 6.11 -9.27 4.68
C LEU A 244 7.54 -9.80 4.56
N SER A 245 7.76 -11.10 4.75
CA SER A 245 9.08 -11.71 4.54
C SER A 245 9.56 -11.57 3.09
N MET A 246 8.66 -11.57 2.12
CA MET A 246 9.01 -11.30 0.71
C MET A 246 9.35 -9.83 0.48
N ALA A 247 8.58 -8.92 1.10
CA ALA A 247 8.83 -7.49 1.00
C ALA A 247 10.18 -7.09 1.62
N ASP A 248 10.52 -7.70 2.76
CA ASP A 248 11.79 -7.52 3.44
C ASP A 248 12.96 -8.07 2.61
N GLU A 249 12.77 -9.19 1.91
CA GLU A 249 13.79 -9.75 1.02
C GLU A 249 14.05 -8.85 -0.21
N VAL A 250 13.00 -8.35 -0.87
CA VAL A 250 13.14 -7.44 -2.01
C VAL A 250 13.94 -6.19 -1.59
N GLU A 251 13.68 -5.65 -0.41
CA GLU A 251 14.43 -4.51 0.13
C GLU A 251 15.89 -4.88 0.44
N ALA A 252 16.12 -6.03 1.07
CA ALA A 252 17.48 -6.52 1.36
C ALA A 252 18.31 -6.72 0.09
N GLU A 253 17.72 -7.27 -0.97
CA GLU A 253 18.39 -7.41 -2.27
C GLU A 253 18.71 -6.04 -2.89
N GLN A 254 17.78 -5.08 -2.83
CA GLN A 254 18.00 -3.72 -3.34
C GLN A 254 19.11 -2.98 -2.59
N GLU A 255 19.20 -3.14 -1.27
CA GLU A 255 20.21 -2.48 -0.44
C GLU A 255 21.59 -3.12 -0.56
N THR A 256 21.65 -4.45 -0.61
CA THR A 256 22.91 -5.21 -0.54
C THR A 256 23.44 -5.66 -1.91
N GLY A 257 22.57 -5.75 -2.91
CA GLY A 257 22.86 -6.35 -4.22
C GLY A 257 23.07 -7.87 -4.18
N VAL A 258 22.70 -8.53 -3.08
CA VAL A 258 22.87 -9.97 -2.88
C VAL A 258 21.49 -10.64 -2.90
N THR A 259 21.32 -11.60 -3.80
CA THR A 259 20.09 -12.40 -3.88
C THR A 259 19.94 -13.35 -2.68
N LEU A 260 18.71 -13.71 -2.34
CA LEU A 260 18.37 -14.67 -1.29
C LEU A 260 19.22 -15.95 -1.34
N ASP A 261 19.32 -16.59 -2.51
CA ASP A 261 20.10 -17.83 -2.70
C ASP A 261 21.58 -17.64 -2.35
N ARG A 262 22.16 -16.50 -2.78
CA ARG A 262 23.57 -16.20 -2.54
C ARG A 262 23.82 -15.83 -1.08
N TRP A 263 22.88 -15.13 -0.46
CA TRP A 263 22.88 -14.85 0.97
C TRP A 263 22.83 -16.17 1.76
N TRP A 264 21.91 -17.07 1.43
CA TRP A 264 21.79 -18.39 2.05
C TRP A 264 23.04 -19.24 1.89
N LEU A 265 23.66 -19.30 0.71
CA LEU A 265 24.93 -20.00 0.50
C LEU A 265 26.04 -19.47 1.41
N THR A 266 26.06 -18.16 1.65
CA THR A 266 27.05 -17.52 2.53
C THR A 266 26.73 -17.80 4.00
N GLN A 267 25.46 -17.73 4.40
CA GLN A 267 25.03 -18.00 5.78
C GLN A 267 25.11 -19.48 6.13
N ARG A 268 24.90 -20.39 5.18
CA ARG A 268 24.91 -21.84 5.43
C ARG A 268 26.21 -22.31 6.05
N LYS A 269 27.36 -21.80 5.59
CA LYS A 269 28.66 -22.11 6.22
C LYS A 269 28.73 -21.68 7.69
N ARG A 270 28.28 -20.45 7.97
CA ARG A 270 28.26 -19.88 9.31
C ARG A 270 27.25 -20.59 10.22
N ALA A 271 26.09 -20.95 9.67
CA ALA A 271 25.07 -21.74 10.34
C ALA A 271 25.61 -23.13 10.66
N ASP A 272 26.21 -23.84 9.70
CA ASP A 272 26.79 -25.16 9.93
C ASP A 272 27.86 -25.14 11.03
N GLU A 273 28.71 -24.10 11.08
CA GLU A 273 29.70 -23.91 12.16
C GLU A 273 29.04 -23.71 13.53
N LEU A 274 28.00 -22.87 13.60
CA LEU A 274 27.24 -22.64 14.82
C LEU A 274 26.48 -23.89 15.28
N LEU A 275 25.86 -24.62 14.35
CA LEU A 275 25.09 -25.82 14.63
C LEU A 275 25.99 -27.00 15.06
N ARG A 276 27.20 -27.09 14.50
CA ARG A 276 28.24 -28.05 14.92
C ARG A 276 28.80 -27.80 16.33
N SER A 277 28.48 -26.67 16.97
CA SER A 277 28.89 -26.40 18.36
C SER A 277 28.23 -27.33 19.40
N GLY A 278 27.24 -28.13 19.00
CA GLY A 278 26.47 -29.00 19.90
C GLY A 278 25.43 -28.26 20.76
N ARG A 279 25.38 -26.92 20.68
CA ARG A 279 24.43 -26.09 21.44
C ARG A 279 23.02 -26.08 20.88
N PHE A 280 22.84 -26.49 19.63
CA PHE A 280 21.57 -26.41 18.89
C PHE A 280 21.20 -27.76 18.27
N PRO A 281 20.99 -28.81 19.08
CA PRO A 281 20.85 -30.18 18.58
C PRO A 281 19.64 -30.37 17.66
N LEU A 282 18.54 -29.64 17.88
CA LEU A 282 17.35 -29.70 17.02
C LEU A 282 17.51 -28.86 15.76
N LEU A 283 18.09 -27.66 15.83
CA LEU A 283 18.31 -26.84 14.63
C LEU A 283 19.34 -27.49 13.69
N ALA A 284 20.27 -28.28 14.23
CA ALA A 284 21.22 -29.05 13.43
C ALA A 284 20.55 -30.13 12.57
N THR A 285 19.29 -30.50 12.82
CA THR A 285 18.55 -31.45 11.98
C THR A 285 17.78 -30.79 10.83
N VAL A 286 17.63 -29.47 10.85
CA VAL A 286 16.90 -28.72 9.82
C VAL A 286 17.65 -28.81 8.49
N THR A 287 16.93 -29.14 7.43
CA THR A 287 17.49 -29.15 6.08
C THR A 287 17.46 -27.73 5.50
N GLY A 288 18.48 -27.35 4.73
CA GLY A 288 18.63 -25.97 4.25
C GLY A 288 17.52 -25.48 3.30
N GLU A 289 16.68 -26.38 2.76
CA GLU A 289 15.57 -26.03 1.87
C GLU A 289 14.33 -25.52 2.63
N GLU A 290 14.12 -25.94 3.88
CA GLU A 290 12.95 -25.59 4.69
C GLU A 290 12.92 -24.11 5.11
N VAL A 291 14.07 -23.43 5.10
CA VAL A 291 14.19 -22.08 5.69
C VAL A 291 13.86 -20.95 4.70
N SER A 292 13.84 -21.26 3.40
CA SER A 292 13.56 -20.30 2.31
C SER A 292 12.18 -20.49 1.65
N ASP A 293 11.44 -21.53 2.00
CA ASP A 293 10.17 -21.87 1.36
C ASP A 293 8.99 -21.07 1.96
N VAL A 294 8.84 -19.83 1.51
CA VAL A 294 7.77 -18.94 1.96
C VAL A 294 6.39 -19.43 1.49
N ASP A 295 6.31 -20.02 0.28
CA ASP A 295 5.08 -20.60 -0.25
C ASP A 295 4.62 -21.80 0.61
N GLY A 296 5.54 -22.69 0.98
CA GLY A 296 5.29 -23.79 1.90
C GLY A 296 4.93 -23.33 3.31
N LEU A 297 5.58 -22.27 3.82
CA LEU A 297 5.21 -21.66 5.10
C LEU A 297 3.79 -21.10 5.08
N PHE A 298 3.37 -20.45 4.00
CA PHE A 298 2.02 -19.96 3.82
C PHE A 298 1.00 -21.10 3.84
N GLU A 299 1.17 -22.12 2.99
CA GLU A 299 0.24 -23.25 2.89
C GLU A 299 0.17 -24.05 4.20
N TYR A 300 1.31 -24.28 4.87
CA TYR A 300 1.35 -24.92 6.17
C TYR A 300 0.59 -24.12 7.23
N SER A 301 0.84 -22.81 7.30
CA SER A 301 0.19 -21.92 8.28
C SER A 301 -1.32 -21.85 8.05
N LEU A 302 -1.76 -21.72 6.79
CA LEU A 302 -3.17 -21.72 6.43
C LEU A 302 -3.85 -23.04 6.81
N ALA A 303 -3.25 -24.18 6.46
CA ALA A 303 -3.80 -25.49 6.79
C ALA A 303 -3.95 -25.67 8.31
N ARG A 304 -2.91 -25.36 9.09
CA ARG A 304 -2.94 -25.50 10.55
C ARG A 304 -3.94 -24.54 11.21
N HIS A 305 -4.04 -23.32 10.71
CA HIS A 305 -5.02 -22.35 11.20
C HIS A 305 -6.46 -22.85 10.97
N LEU A 306 -6.76 -23.31 9.76
CA LEU A 306 -8.09 -23.83 9.42
C LEU A 306 -8.42 -25.16 10.12
N ASP A 307 -7.42 -26.01 10.39
CA ASP A 307 -7.59 -27.22 11.22
C ASP A 307 -8.00 -26.85 12.65
N GLY A 308 -7.35 -25.85 13.25
CA GLY A 308 -7.73 -25.34 14.57
C GLY A 308 -9.10 -24.65 14.57
N PHE A 309 -9.43 -23.91 13.52
CA PHE A 309 -10.75 -23.28 13.38
C PHE A 309 -11.88 -24.30 13.20
N ALA A 310 -11.63 -25.45 12.56
CA ALA A 310 -12.62 -26.52 12.43
C ALA A 310 -13.10 -27.03 13.80
N VAL A 311 -12.17 -27.20 14.75
CA VAL A 311 -12.49 -27.60 16.13
C VAL A 311 -13.40 -26.56 16.80
N LEU A 312 -13.12 -25.27 16.63
CA LEU A 312 -13.96 -24.19 17.18
C LEU A 312 -15.39 -24.25 16.64
N VAL A 313 -15.56 -24.54 15.34
CA VAL A 313 -16.89 -24.65 14.71
C VAL A 313 -17.64 -25.86 15.26
N GLU A 314 -16.97 -27.00 15.39
CA GLU A 314 -17.55 -28.23 15.95
C GLU A 314 -18.02 -28.05 17.40
N ASP A 315 -17.17 -27.47 18.25
CA ASP A 315 -17.49 -27.17 19.65
C ASP A 315 -18.70 -26.22 19.77
N HIS A 316 -18.78 -25.21 18.90
CA HIS A 316 -19.90 -24.27 18.89
C HIS A 316 -21.23 -24.94 18.50
N HIS A 317 -21.20 -25.84 17.52
CA HIS A 317 -22.40 -26.60 17.09
C HIS A 317 -22.88 -27.56 18.18
N LEU A 318 -21.95 -28.18 18.91
CA LEU A 318 -22.29 -29.04 20.05
C LEU A 318 -22.95 -28.25 21.19
N ALA A 319 -22.40 -27.08 21.53
CA ALA A 319 -22.97 -26.22 22.57
C ALA A 319 -24.39 -25.72 22.22
N GLU A 320 -24.63 -25.34 20.96
CA GLU A 320 -25.98 -24.96 20.51
C GLU A 320 -26.97 -26.13 20.59
N ALA A 321 -26.53 -27.36 20.27
CA ALA A 321 -27.38 -28.54 20.34
C ALA A 321 -27.75 -28.95 21.79
N GLU A 322 -26.89 -28.63 22.76
CA GLU A 322 -27.15 -28.86 24.19
C GLU A 322 -28.12 -27.81 24.78
N ASP A 323 -28.03 -26.54 24.37
CA ASP A 323 -28.88 -25.45 24.88
C ASP A 323 -30.34 -25.53 24.36
N HIS A 324 -30.58 -26.32 23.31
CA HIS A 324 -31.90 -26.56 22.73
C HIS A 324 -32.58 -27.87 23.22
N ARG A 325 -31.99 -28.59 24.18
CA ARG A 325 -32.56 -29.77 24.84
C ARG A 325 -33.16 -29.44 26.19
#